data_AF-A0A328SL68-F1
#
_entry.id   AF-A0A328SL68-F1
#
_cell.length_a   1.000
_cell.length_b   1.000
_cell.length_c   1.000
_cell.angle_alpha   90.00
_cell.angle_beta   90.00
_cell.angle_gamma   90.00
#
_symmetry.space_group_name_H-M   'P 1'
#
loop_
_entity.id
_entity.type
_entity.pdbx_description
1 polymer ?
#
loop_
_entity_poly.entity_id
_entity_poly.type
_entity_poly.pdbx_seq_one_letter_code
_entity_poly.pdbx_strand_id
1 'polypeptide(L)'
;MSEEKIIRKTIQIKNSLWEQFQSRIEEIYGTTYKKQGEAIETAITNYVNNIDQDPNEKEELRSNINILEQENTQLKLDQKESQNIIQQLDSQMHHKDNEIQHLNKEVKRLESDNHNKTDELNSLRKQNQEITSKHESEINELNQLNKTLTDENQKLIDEKTTAKLQLNDYKKDIQNINDKEKLMQQNIDKSNKNNDILQKQINDLKEDKKKNLEEIEELKKERKRLQTENNQLTQNLENVETQYEGQLTEYKKLVNRKEHTQEVLNKQQFELNEALKKLEKYSYAMGKLENMSLIDRLFNRIPEEVKELVAAEKTEELGE
;
A
#
# COMPACT_ATOMS: atom_id res chain seq x y z
N MET A 1 127.00 114.07 -81.10
CA MET A 1 127.08 114.43 -79.67
C MET A 1 126.36 115.74 -79.53
N SER A 2 125.14 115.66 -79.00
CA SER A 2 124.01 116.46 -79.46
C SER A 2 123.75 117.59 -78.47
N GLU A 3 124.01 118.82 -78.88
CA GLU A 3 123.50 120.01 -78.20
C GLU A 3 121.97 119.90 -78.11
N GLU A 4 121.44 119.72 -76.90
CA GLU A 4 120.00 119.71 -76.70
C GLU A 4 119.45 121.09 -77.07
N LYS A 5 118.67 121.11 -78.15
CA LYS A 5 118.01 122.31 -78.66
C LYS A 5 116.92 122.71 -77.66
N ILE A 6 117.26 123.57 -76.71
CA ILE A 6 116.32 124.07 -75.69
C ILE A 6 115.24 124.91 -76.39
N ILE A 7 114.03 124.36 -76.52
CA ILE A 7 112.86 125.08 -77.03
C ILE A 7 112.12 125.71 -75.85
N ARG A 8 112.22 127.03 -75.68
CA ARG A 8 111.40 127.76 -74.71
C ARG A 8 109.98 127.97 -75.27
N LYS A 9 109.00 127.26 -74.71
CA LYS A 9 107.57 127.53 -74.89
C LYS A 9 106.98 127.98 -73.57
N THR A 10 106.35 129.15 -73.56
CA THR A 10 105.65 129.67 -72.38
C THR A 10 104.21 129.18 -72.41
N ILE A 11 103.79 128.50 -71.35
CA ILE A 11 102.42 128.02 -71.15
C ILE A 11 101.83 128.77 -69.96
N GLN A 12 100.60 129.25 -70.11
CA GLN A 12 99.87 129.87 -69.00
C GLN A 12 99.21 128.76 -68.18
N ILE A 13 99.64 128.61 -66.94
CA ILE A 13 99.08 127.67 -65.98
C ILE A 13 98.36 128.48 -64.91
N LYS A 14 97.15 128.05 -64.52
CA LYS A 14 96.42 128.68 -63.42
C LYS A 14 97.28 128.58 -62.15
N ASN A 15 97.45 129.69 -61.43
CA ASN A 15 98.38 129.75 -60.31
C ASN A 15 98.08 128.69 -59.23
N SER A 16 96.79 128.45 -58.93
CA SER A 16 96.38 127.41 -57.98
C SER A 16 96.78 125.99 -58.42
N LEU A 17 96.74 125.72 -59.73
CA LEU A 17 97.15 124.43 -60.27
C LEU A 17 98.67 124.29 -60.24
N TRP A 18 99.39 125.38 -60.51
CA TRP A 18 100.84 125.40 -60.42
C TRP A 18 101.33 125.20 -58.98
N GLU A 19 100.71 125.85 -58.01
CA GLU A 19 101.04 125.67 -56.58
C GLU A 19 100.72 124.26 -56.08
N GLN A 20 99.57 123.68 -56.48
CA GLN A 20 99.24 122.28 -56.18
C GLN A 20 100.24 121.32 -56.82
N PHE A 21 100.60 121.57 -58.08
CA PHE A 21 101.61 120.78 -58.78
C PHE A 21 102.96 120.87 -58.07
N GLN A 22 103.45 122.07 -57.74
CA GLN A 22 104.69 122.24 -57.00
C GLN A 22 104.66 121.56 -55.64
N SER A 23 103.55 121.69 -54.88
CA SER A 23 103.40 121.03 -53.58
C SER A 23 103.44 119.50 -53.71
N ARG A 24 102.80 118.95 -54.74
CA ARG A 24 102.77 117.50 -55.00
C ARG A 24 104.13 116.98 -55.47
N ILE A 25 104.85 117.74 -56.30
CA ILE A 25 106.23 117.42 -56.68
C ILE A 25 107.16 117.49 -55.47
N GLU A 26 107.01 118.49 -54.60
CA GLU A 26 107.77 118.58 -53.35
C GLU A 26 107.47 117.42 -52.39
N GLU A 27 106.21 117.00 -52.26
CA GLU A 27 105.81 115.86 -51.42
C GLU A 27 106.41 114.54 -51.92
N ILE A 28 106.38 114.30 -53.24
CA ILE A 28 106.80 113.02 -53.82
C ILE A 28 108.33 112.94 -53.97
N TYR A 29 108.97 114.02 -54.40
CA TYR A 29 110.39 114.00 -54.80
C TYR A 29 111.32 114.76 -53.84
N GLY A 30 110.78 115.62 -52.96
CA GLY A 30 111.53 116.44 -52.00
C GLY A 30 112.37 117.53 -52.67
N THR A 31 112.20 118.82 -52.31
CA THR A 31 113.08 119.87 -52.85
C THR A 31 113.75 120.73 -51.78
N THR A 32 115.05 120.96 -51.95
CA THR A 32 115.81 122.02 -51.27
C THR A 32 115.97 123.22 -52.19
N TYR A 33 115.71 124.42 -51.65
CA TYR A 33 115.65 125.70 -52.35
C TYR A 33 116.82 125.88 -53.34
N LYS A 34 116.50 125.94 -54.65
CA LYS A 34 117.34 126.01 -55.88
C LYS A 34 117.39 124.76 -56.79
N LYS A 35 116.75 123.62 -56.45
CA LYS A 35 116.69 122.42 -57.32
C LYS A 35 115.29 122.03 -57.83
N GLN A 36 114.31 122.94 -57.78
CA GLN A 36 112.96 122.67 -58.27
C GLN A 36 112.91 122.32 -59.77
N GLY A 37 113.85 122.83 -60.58
CA GLY A 37 113.95 122.49 -62.01
C GLY A 37 114.23 121.00 -62.27
N GLU A 38 115.18 120.40 -61.54
CA GLU A 38 115.50 118.96 -61.65
C GLU A 38 114.32 118.08 -61.23
N ALA A 39 113.61 118.45 -60.17
CA ALA A 39 112.45 117.69 -59.70
C ALA A 39 111.29 117.74 -60.70
N ILE A 40 111.05 118.91 -61.33
CA ILE A 40 110.04 119.06 -62.38
C ILE A 40 110.44 118.28 -63.64
N GLU A 41 111.71 118.32 -64.03
CA GLU A 41 112.24 117.57 -65.18
C GLU A 41 112.14 116.05 -64.96
N THR A 42 112.44 115.59 -63.74
CA THR A 42 112.27 114.19 -63.32
C THR A 42 110.79 113.79 -63.33
N ALA A 43 109.90 114.64 -62.82
CA ALA A 43 108.47 114.39 -62.82
C ALA A 43 107.87 114.33 -64.23
N ILE A 44 108.30 115.23 -65.12
CA ILE A 44 107.89 115.21 -66.53
C ILE A 44 108.44 113.97 -67.22
N THR A 45 109.68 113.57 -66.93
CA THR A 45 110.29 112.35 -67.48
C THR A 45 109.53 111.11 -67.01
N ASN A 46 109.14 111.05 -65.73
CA ASN A 46 108.34 109.96 -65.19
C ASN A 46 106.94 109.91 -65.81
N TYR A 47 106.26 111.06 -65.94
CA TYR A 47 104.97 111.17 -66.63
C TYR A 47 105.05 110.73 -68.11
N VAL A 48 106.05 111.22 -68.85
CA VAL A 48 106.26 110.87 -70.27
C VAL A 48 106.60 109.39 -70.45
N ASN A 49 107.35 108.81 -69.52
CA ASN A 49 107.71 107.40 -69.54
C ASN A 49 106.62 106.49 -68.93
N ASN A 50 105.43 107.02 -68.61
CA ASN A 50 104.36 106.31 -67.92
C ASN A 50 104.81 105.63 -66.61
N ILE A 51 105.80 106.19 -65.92
CA ILE A 51 106.23 105.80 -64.57
C ILE A 51 105.32 106.53 -63.57
N ASP A 52 104.01 106.41 -63.77
CA ASP A 52 102.96 107.11 -63.01
C ASP A 52 101.99 106.10 -62.36
N GLN A 53 102.53 104.96 -61.94
CA GLN A 53 101.91 104.07 -60.96
C GLN A 53 102.98 103.64 -59.96
N ASP A 54 102.77 103.98 -58.70
CA ASP A 54 103.60 103.54 -57.57
C ASP A 54 103.77 102.01 -57.63
N PRO A 55 105.01 101.47 -57.74
CA PRO A 55 105.26 100.04 -57.70
C PRO A 55 104.61 99.36 -56.48
N ASN A 56 104.51 100.06 -55.35
CA ASN A 56 103.87 99.53 -54.13
C ASN A 56 102.35 99.37 -54.30
N GLU A 57 101.65 100.29 -54.96
CA GLU A 57 100.19 100.18 -55.16
C GLU A 57 99.85 99.02 -56.10
N LYS A 58 100.71 98.77 -57.11
CA LYS A 58 100.57 97.63 -58.03
C LYS A 58 100.88 96.29 -57.34
N GLU A 59 101.87 96.25 -56.45
CA GLU A 59 102.21 95.07 -55.63
C GLU A 59 101.08 94.77 -54.62
N GLU A 60 100.52 95.79 -53.97
CA GLU A 60 99.37 95.67 -53.06
C GLU A 60 98.11 95.19 -53.77
N LEU A 61 97.79 95.73 -54.95
CA LEU A 61 96.67 95.25 -55.75
C LEU A 61 96.86 93.80 -56.19
N ARG A 62 98.08 93.37 -56.55
CA ARG A 62 98.38 91.96 -56.85
C ARG A 62 98.25 91.06 -55.63
N SER A 63 98.71 91.53 -54.48
CA SER A 63 98.54 90.84 -53.20
C SER A 63 97.06 90.66 -52.85
N ASN A 64 96.26 91.73 -52.97
CA ASN A 64 94.82 91.69 -52.75
C ASN A 64 94.10 90.77 -53.75
N ILE A 65 94.49 90.78 -55.03
CA ILE A 65 93.94 89.85 -56.03
C ILE A 65 94.26 88.40 -55.64
N ASN A 66 95.48 88.09 -55.21
CA ASN A 66 95.86 86.74 -54.80
C ASN A 66 95.11 86.30 -53.53
N ILE A 67 94.93 87.20 -52.56
CA ILE A 67 94.10 86.95 -51.36
C ILE A 67 92.65 86.67 -51.76
N LEU A 68 92.07 87.48 -52.63
CA LEU A 68 90.70 87.29 -53.13
C LEU A 68 90.57 86.01 -53.96
N GLU A 69 91.58 85.62 -54.73
CA GLU A 69 91.61 84.34 -55.46
C GLU A 69 91.66 83.14 -54.51
N GLN A 70 92.46 83.22 -53.46
CA GLN A 70 92.52 82.20 -52.40
C GLN A 70 91.20 82.11 -51.64
N GLU A 71 90.61 83.24 -51.25
CA GLU A 71 89.31 83.32 -50.58
C GLU A 71 88.20 82.75 -51.48
N ASN A 72 88.18 83.10 -52.77
CA ASN A 72 87.22 82.56 -53.73
C ASN A 72 87.40 81.04 -53.93
N THR A 73 88.64 80.55 -53.90
CA THR A 73 88.92 79.12 -53.94
C THR A 73 88.41 78.41 -52.68
N GLN A 74 88.59 79.02 -51.50
CA GLN A 74 88.07 78.50 -50.23
C GLN A 74 86.54 78.50 -50.21
N LEU A 75 85.90 79.59 -50.63
CA LEU A 75 84.43 79.69 -50.73
C LEU A 75 83.84 78.62 -51.66
N LYS A 76 84.51 78.30 -52.77
CA LYS A 76 84.09 77.19 -53.65
C LYS A 76 84.20 75.84 -52.98
N LEU A 77 85.24 75.61 -52.16
CA LEU A 77 85.39 74.39 -51.38
C LEU A 77 84.28 74.28 -50.32
N ASP A 78 84.05 75.34 -49.55
CA ASP A 78 83.01 75.40 -48.52
C ASP A 78 81.60 75.23 -49.12
N GLN A 79 81.36 75.81 -50.30
CA GLN A 79 80.12 75.63 -51.04
C GLN A 79 79.92 74.17 -51.44
N LYS A 80 80.98 73.49 -51.92
CA LYS A 80 80.92 72.08 -52.31
C LYS A 80 80.70 71.18 -51.09
N GLU A 81 81.34 71.48 -49.96
CA GLU A 81 81.13 70.76 -48.71
C GLU A 81 79.70 70.93 -48.20
N SER A 82 79.18 72.16 -48.20
CA SER A 82 77.79 72.45 -47.85
C SER A 82 76.80 71.71 -48.75
N GLN A 83 77.06 71.64 -50.05
CA GLN A 83 76.24 70.86 -51.00
C GLN A 83 76.24 69.37 -50.67
N ASN A 84 77.39 68.80 -50.33
CA ASN A 84 77.49 67.39 -49.92
C ASN A 84 76.69 67.13 -48.63
N ILE A 85 76.78 68.03 -47.64
CA ILE A 85 76.02 67.92 -46.38
C ILE A 85 74.51 67.99 -46.67
N ILE A 86 74.07 68.93 -47.52
CA ILE A 86 72.66 69.05 -47.92
C ILE A 86 72.18 67.76 -48.57
N GLN A 87 72.94 67.18 -49.51
CA GLN A 87 72.57 65.91 -50.16
C GLN A 87 72.48 64.74 -49.17
N GLN A 88 73.38 64.67 -48.19
CA GLN A 88 73.33 63.66 -47.14
C GLN A 88 72.09 63.81 -46.25
N LEU A 89 71.77 65.04 -45.83
CA LEU A 89 70.59 65.32 -45.03
C LEU A 89 69.30 65.01 -45.79
N ASP A 90 69.23 65.34 -47.08
CA ASP A 90 68.07 65.08 -47.93
C ASP A 90 67.82 63.56 -48.07
N SER A 91 68.89 62.79 -48.23
CA SER A 91 68.83 61.32 -48.25
C SER A 91 68.36 60.74 -46.91
N GLN A 92 68.84 61.28 -45.78
CA GLN A 92 68.40 60.86 -44.45
C GLN A 92 66.93 61.21 -44.20
N MET A 93 66.50 62.40 -44.61
CA MET A 93 65.11 62.86 -44.50
C MET A 93 64.18 61.96 -45.31
N HIS A 94 64.52 61.65 -46.56
CA HIS A 94 63.76 60.69 -47.36
C HIS A 94 63.68 59.29 -46.73
N HIS A 95 64.77 58.80 -46.15
CA HIS A 95 64.73 57.52 -45.45
C HIS A 95 63.79 57.57 -44.24
N LYS A 96 63.82 58.65 -43.47
CA LYS A 96 62.94 58.87 -42.30
C LYS A 96 61.48 59.00 -42.72
N ASP A 97 61.18 59.69 -43.81
CA ASP A 97 59.82 59.78 -44.35
C ASP A 97 59.27 58.40 -44.74
N ASN A 98 60.09 57.57 -45.38
CA ASN A 98 59.70 56.20 -45.72
C ASN A 98 59.44 55.35 -44.47
N GLU A 99 60.27 55.50 -43.43
CA GLU A 99 60.09 54.83 -42.13
C GLU A 99 58.79 55.27 -41.45
N ILE A 100 58.50 56.57 -41.43
CA ILE A 100 57.25 57.14 -40.90
C ILE A 100 56.03 56.61 -41.67
N GLN A 101 56.09 56.56 -42.99
CA GLN A 101 55.01 56.01 -43.81
C GLN A 101 54.75 54.54 -43.51
N HIS A 102 55.80 53.74 -43.31
CA HIS A 102 55.67 52.34 -42.93
C HIS A 102 55.03 52.19 -41.54
N LEU A 103 55.52 52.94 -40.55
CA LEU A 103 54.97 52.93 -39.19
C LEU A 103 53.49 53.36 -39.17
N ASN A 104 53.11 54.37 -39.94
CA ASN A 104 51.72 54.81 -40.05
C ASN A 104 50.79 53.74 -40.65
N LYS A 105 51.28 52.97 -41.63
CA LYS A 105 50.52 51.83 -42.18
C LYS A 105 50.35 50.73 -41.13
N GLU A 106 51.39 50.46 -40.36
CA GLU A 106 51.34 49.44 -39.31
C GLU A 106 50.42 49.84 -38.16
N VAL A 107 50.42 51.12 -37.73
CA VAL A 107 49.48 51.63 -36.72
C VAL A 107 48.04 51.45 -37.17
N LYS A 108 47.70 51.84 -38.41
CA LYS A 108 46.34 51.66 -38.94
C LYS A 108 45.90 50.19 -38.97
N ARG A 109 46.84 49.29 -39.30
CA ARG A 109 46.58 47.84 -39.28
C ARG A 109 46.29 47.36 -37.87
N LEU A 110 47.11 47.77 -36.89
CA LEU A 110 46.92 47.42 -35.48
C LEU A 110 45.62 47.98 -34.90
N GLU A 111 45.24 49.21 -35.27
CA GLU A 111 43.95 49.81 -34.88
C GLU A 111 42.77 48.99 -35.39
N SER A 112 42.80 48.58 -36.66
CA SER A 112 41.77 47.73 -37.26
C SER A 112 41.70 46.35 -36.58
N ASP A 113 42.84 45.72 -36.33
CA ASP A 113 42.91 44.43 -35.64
C ASP A 113 42.37 44.54 -34.20
N ASN A 114 42.65 45.63 -33.50
CA ASN A 114 42.17 45.86 -32.15
C ASN A 114 40.65 46.10 -32.11
N HIS A 115 40.11 46.81 -33.11
CA HIS A 115 38.66 46.99 -33.25
C HIS A 115 37.96 45.65 -33.46
N ASN A 116 38.45 44.83 -34.39
CA ASN A 116 37.91 43.49 -34.65
C ASN A 116 37.91 42.59 -33.39
N LYS A 117 39.01 42.60 -32.64
CA LYS A 117 39.11 41.84 -31.38
C LYS A 117 38.14 42.34 -30.31
N THR A 118 37.87 43.65 -30.28
CA THR A 118 36.91 44.24 -29.34
C THR A 118 35.49 43.79 -29.65
N ASP A 119 35.12 43.73 -30.93
CA ASP A 119 33.81 43.26 -31.35
C ASP A 119 33.63 41.76 -31.08
N GLU A 120 34.66 40.95 -31.34
CA GLU A 120 34.66 39.53 -31.01
C GLU A 120 34.47 39.30 -29.50
N LEU A 121 35.21 40.05 -28.67
CA LEU A 121 35.06 40.01 -27.21
C LEU A 121 33.64 40.36 -26.75
N ASN A 122 33.01 41.36 -27.36
CA ASN A 122 31.65 41.76 -27.01
C ASN A 122 30.63 40.68 -27.42
N SER A 123 30.81 40.06 -28.58
CA SER A 123 29.98 38.93 -29.03
C SER A 123 30.09 37.74 -28.08
N LEU A 124 31.32 37.36 -27.70
CA LEU A 124 31.57 36.27 -26.76
C LEU A 124 30.99 36.56 -25.36
N ARG A 125 31.08 37.81 -24.89
CA ARG A 125 30.45 38.22 -23.62
C ARG A 125 28.94 38.03 -23.66
N LYS A 126 28.29 38.44 -24.75
CA LYS A 126 26.84 38.27 -24.91
C LYS A 126 26.44 36.80 -24.92
N GLN A 127 27.16 35.96 -25.68
CA GLN A 127 26.92 34.52 -25.69
C GLN A 127 27.08 33.90 -24.29
N ASN A 128 28.12 34.27 -23.53
CA ASN A 128 28.30 33.77 -22.18
C ASN A 128 27.15 34.19 -21.23
N GLN A 129 26.62 35.40 -21.36
CA GLN A 129 25.47 35.85 -20.58
C GLN A 129 24.21 35.04 -20.92
N GLU A 130 23.96 34.78 -22.20
CA GLU A 130 22.84 33.95 -22.66
C GLU A 130 22.95 32.51 -22.14
N ILE A 131 24.13 31.91 -22.22
CA ILE A 131 24.40 30.56 -21.70
C ILE A 131 24.19 30.51 -20.18
N THR A 132 24.69 31.50 -19.45
CA THR A 132 24.54 31.56 -17.99
C THR A 132 23.07 31.64 -17.60
N SER A 133 22.31 32.51 -18.25
CA SER A 133 20.87 32.67 -17.99
C SER A 133 20.10 31.38 -18.30
N LYS A 134 20.48 30.67 -19.37
CA LYS A 134 19.87 29.39 -19.73
C LYS A 134 20.15 28.32 -18.68
N HIS A 135 21.41 28.18 -18.25
CA HIS A 135 21.77 27.22 -17.21
C HIS A 135 21.09 27.52 -15.87
N GLU A 136 20.94 28.79 -15.50
CA GLU A 136 20.20 29.19 -14.29
C GLU A 136 18.72 28.76 -14.36
N SER A 137 18.07 28.92 -15.52
CA SER A 137 16.70 28.45 -15.74
C SER A 137 16.60 26.93 -15.61
N GLU A 138 17.49 26.18 -16.27
CA GLU A 138 17.51 24.71 -16.22
C GLU A 138 17.76 24.19 -14.80
N ILE A 139 18.66 24.82 -14.03
CA ILE A 139 18.91 24.49 -12.62
C ILE A 139 17.64 24.70 -11.79
N ASN A 140 16.91 25.80 -12.00
CA ASN A 140 15.69 26.09 -11.27
C ASN A 140 14.57 25.07 -11.59
N GLU A 141 14.42 24.69 -12.86
CA GLU A 141 13.47 23.66 -13.29
C GLU A 141 13.80 22.30 -12.67
N LEU A 142 15.08 21.89 -12.68
CA LEU A 142 15.54 20.66 -12.06
C LEU A 142 15.31 20.65 -10.54
N ASN A 143 15.52 21.78 -9.87
CA ASN A 143 15.25 21.91 -8.43
C ASN A 143 13.75 21.77 -8.10
N GLN A 144 12.87 22.36 -8.92
CA GLN A 144 11.42 22.20 -8.76
C GLN A 144 10.97 20.76 -9.00
N LEU A 145 11.53 20.11 -10.03
CA LEU A 145 11.24 18.70 -10.33
C LEU A 145 11.68 17.80 -9.17
N ASN A 146 12.90 17.98 -8.65
CA ASN A 146 13.41 17.21 -7.51
C ASN A 146 12.54 17.39 -6.26
N LYS A 147 12.06 18.60 -5.99
CA LYS A 147 11.15 18.84 -4.88
C LYS A 147 9.83 18.08 -5.06
N THR A 148 9.25 18.15 -6.25
CA THR A 148 8.00 17.44 -6.58
C THR A 148 8.16 15.93 -6.43
N LEU A 149 9.25 15.36 -6.95
CA LEU A 149 9.56 13.93 -6.82
C LEU A 149 9.77 13.53 -5.36
N THR A 150 10.38 14.38 -4.54
CA THR A 150 10.57 14.13 -3.11
C THR A 150 9.23 14.08 -2.37
N ASP A 151 8.34 15.03 -2.65
CA ASP A 151 7.01 15.09 -2.04
C ASP A 151 6.14 13.88 -2.46
N GLU A 152 6.21 13.47 -3.73
CA GLU A 152 5.50 12.30 -4.24
C GLU A 152 6.03 11.00 -3.64
N ASN A 153 7.35 10.86 -3.51
CA ASN A 153 7.96 9.71 -2.86
C ASN A 153 7.56 9.59 -1.39
N GLN A 154 7.45 10.72 -0.67
CA GLN A 154 6.97 10.72 0.71
C GLN A 154 5.50 10.27 0.81
N LYS A 155 4.62 10.74 -0.10
CA LYS A 155 3.23 10.27 -0.15
C LYS A 155 3.13 8.77 -0.38
N LEU A 156 3.93 8.23 -1.32
CA LEU A 156 3.96 6.79 -1.59
C LEU A 156 4.45 5.98 -0.39
N ILE A 157 5.39 6.50 0.41
CA ILE A 157 5.84 5.88 1.67
C ILE A 157 4.70 5.82 2.68
N ASP A 158 3.93 6.90 2.83
CA ASP A 158 2.82 6.99 3.77
C ASP A 158 1.66 6.06 3.36
N GLU A 159 1.33 6.02 2.07
CA GLU A 159 0.34 5.10 1.50
C GLU A 159 0.75 3.64 1.71
N LYS A 160 2.02 3.30 1.43
CA LYS A 160 2.59 1.96 1.67
C LYS A 160 2.49 1.56 3.15
N THR A 161 2.74 2.49 4.06
CA THR A 161 2.64 2.25 5.50
C THR A 161 1.20 1.99 5.91
N THR A 162 0.26 2.78 5.41
CA THR A 162 -1.18 2.62 5.65
C THR A 162 -1.69 1.28 5.13
N ALA A 163 -1.33 0.91 3.90
CA ALA A 163 -1.70 -0.38 3.32
C ALA A 163 -1.15 -1.57 4.14
N LYS A 164 0.07 -1.43 4.68
CA LYS A 164 0.69 -2.47 5.54
C LYS A 164 -0.05 -2.64 6.87
N LEU A 165 -0.55 -1.55 7.46
CA LEU A 165 -1.36 -1.60 8.68
C LEU A 165 -2.70 -2.29 8.41
N GLN A 166 -3.41 -1.89 7.36
CA GLN A 166 -4.68 -2.52 6.95
C GLN A 166 -4.50 -4.02 6.67
N LEU A 167 -3.41 -4.41 6.02
CA LEU A 167 -3.10 -5.83 5.78
C LEU A 167 -2.92 -6.62 7.09
N ASN A 168 -2.36 -6.02 8.13
CA ASN A 168 -2.20 -6.66 9.42
C ASN A 168 -3.55 -6.84 10.13
N ASP A 169 -4.42 -5.83 10.06
CA ASP A 169 -5.78 -5.91 10.60
C ASP A 169 -6.58 -7.02 9.91
N TYR A 170 -6.54 -7.08 8.57
CA TYR A 170 -7.18 -8.18 7.82
C TYR A 170 -6.63 -9.56 8.19
N LYS A 171 -5.32 -9.70 8.44
CA LYS A 171 -4.75 -10.96 8.91
C LYS A 171 -5.31 -11.38 10.27
N LYS A 172 -5.46 -10.42 11.18
CA LYS A 172 -6.03 -10.67 12.51
C LYS A 172 -7.50 -11.08 12.41
N ASP A 173 -8.27 -10.41 11.54
CA ASP A 173 -9.68 -10.75 11.31
C ASP A 173 -9.84 -12.15 10.71
N ILE A 174 -9.02 -12.52 9.74
CA ILE A 174 -8.99 -13.88 9.17
C ILE A 174 -8.71 -14.92 10.26
N GLN A 175 -7.73 -14.66 11.15
CA GLN A 175 -7.43 -15.57 12.24
C GLN A 175 -8.62 -15.75 13.19
N ASN A 176 -9.29 -14.65 13.56
CA ASN A 176 -10.48 -14.70 14.40
C ASN A 176 -11.63 -15.47 13.74
N ILE A 177 -11.84 -15.30 12.44
CA ILE A 177 -12.85 -16.03 11.67
C ILE A 177 -12.54 -17.53 11.67
N ASN A 178 -11.29 -17.91 11.41
CA ASN A 178 -10.86 -19.32 11.42
C ASN A 178 -11.07 -19.97 12.80
N ASP A 179 -10.76 -19.25 13.88
CA ASP A 179 -10.97 -19.75 15.25
C ASP A 179 -12.46 -19.94 15.55
N LYS A 180 -13.31 -19.01 15.08
CA LYS A 180 -14.77 -19.12 15.19
C LYS A 180 -15.33 -20.28 14.36
N GLU A 181 -14.84 -20.47 13.14
CA GLU A 181 -15.22 -21.58 12.26
C GLU A 181 -14.88 -22.93 12.92
N LYS A 182 -13.68 -23.06 13.49
CA LYS A 182 -13.26 -24.26 14.22
C LYS A 182 -14.19 -24.57 15.40
N LEU A 183 -14.58 -23.54 16.16
CA LEU A 183 -15.54 -23.71 17.27
C LEU A 183 -16.93 -24.12 16.76
N MET A 184 -17.40 -23.54 15.67
CA MET A 184 -18.68 -23.92 15.05
C MET A 184 -18.64 -25.38 14.56
N GLN A 185 -17.55 -25.82 13.94
CA GLN A 185 -17.39 -27.20 13.49
C GLN A 185 -17.43 -28.17 14.68
N GLN A 186 -16.74 -27.86 15.78
CA GLN A 186 -16.81 -28.68 17.00
C GLN A 186 -18.24 -28.78 17.56
N ASN A 187 -19.01 -27.69 17.51
CA ASN A 187 -20.40 -27.69 17.95
C ASN A 187 -21.30 -28.53 17.03
N ILE A 188 -21.10 -28.46 15.71
CA ILE A 188 -21.80 -29.30 14.73
C ILE A 188 -21.51 -30.78 15.01
N ASP A 189 -20.23 -31.14 15.19
CA ASP A 189 -19.84 -32.52 15.47
C ASP A 189 -20.47 -33.05 16.77
N LYS A 190 -20.52 -32.22 17.81
CA LYS A 190 -21.19 -32.58 19.08
C LYS A 190 -22.70 -32.76 18.88
N SER A 191 -23.34 -31.87 18.12
CA SER A 191 -24.76 -31.96 17.81
C SER A 191 -25.07 -33.23 17.02
N ASN A 192 -24.26 -33.58 16.03
CA ASN A 192 -24.42 -34.79 15.24
C ASN A 192 -24.30 -36.05 16.10
N LYS A 193 -23.29 -36.12 16.98
CA LYS A 193 -23.15 -37.23 17.94
C LYS A 193 -24.38 -37.38 18.85
N ASN A 194 -24.91 -36.26 19.35
CA ASN A 194 -26.12 -36.29 20.16
C ASN A 194 -27.32 -36.79 19.36
N ASN A 195 -27.44 -36.37 18.10
CA ASN A 195 -28.51 -36.82 17.22
C ASN A 195 -28.43 -38.33 16.96
N ASP A 196 -27.22 -38.87 16.74
CA ASP A 196 -27.01 -40.32 16.60
C ASP A 196 -27.41 -41.10 17.86
N ILE A 197 -27.10 -40.57 19.04
CA ILE A 197 -27.50 -41.16 20.32
C ILE A 197 -29.03 -41.15 20.46
N LEU A 198 -29.67 -40.02 20.19
CA LEU A 198 -31.13 -39.90 20.25
C LEU A 198 -31.81 -40.83 19.25
N GLN A 199 -31.25 -40.98 18.05
CA GLN A 199 -31.77 -41.88 17.03
C GLN A 199 -31.72 -43.34 17.47
N LYS A 200 -30.63 -43.76 18.14
CA LYS A 200 -30.53 -45.09 18.75
C LYS A 200 -31.59 -45.28 19.84
N GLN A 201 -31.72 -44.33 20.76
CA GLN A 201 -32.74 -44.39 21.82
C GLN A 201 -34.16 -44.47 21.26
N ILE A 202 -34.47 -43.75 20.17
CA ILE A 202 -35.76 -43.83 19.49
C ILE A 202 -36.00 -45.23 18.92
N ASN A 203 -34.97 -45.87 18.36
CA ASN A 203 -35.10 -47.22 17.81
C ASN A 203 -35.30 -48.26 18.92
N ASP A 204 -34.55 -48.16 20.02
CA ASP A 204 -34.71 -49.05 21.19
C ASP A 204 -36.13 -48.95 21.76
N LEU A 205 -36.65 -47.72 21.94
CA LEU A 205 -38.02 -47.50 22.40
C LEU A 205 -39.08 -48.04 21.43
N LYS A 206 -38.82 -48.00 20.12
CA LYS A 206 -39.73 -48.60 19.12
C LYS A 206 -39.75 -50.12 19.24
N GLU A 207 -38.61 -50.76 19.48
CA GLU A 207 -38.53 -52.20 19.70
C GLU A 207 -39.24 -52.60 21.00
N ASP A 208 -39.02 -51.88 22.08
CA ASP A 208 -39.70 -52.12 23.36
C ASP A 208 -41.21 -51.95 23.23
N LYS A 209 -41.67 -50.90 22.52
CA LYS A 209 -43.08 -50.72 22.21
C LYS A 209 -43.65 -51.92 21.44
N LYS A 210 -42.91 -52.46 20.48
CA LYS A 210 -43.35 -53.63 19.71
C LYS A 210 -43.49 -54.87 20.61
N LYS A 211 -42.49 -55.16 21.45
CA LYS A 211 -42.53 -56.27 22.42
C LYS A 211 -43.71 -56.14 23.38
N ASN A 212 -43.94 -54.95 23.93
CA ASN A 212 -45.06 -54.70 24.83
C ASN A 212 -46.42 -54.91 24.15
N LEU A 213 -46.55 -54.55 22.86
CA LEU A 213 -47.78 -54.82 22.10
C LEU A 213 -48.02 -56.31 21.89
N GLU A 214 -46.96 -57.07 21.58
CA GLU A 214 -47.03 -58.53 21.46
C GLU A 214 -47.44 -59.19 22.78
N GLU A 215 -46.84 -58.76 23.91
CA GLU A 215 -47.20 -59.23 25.25
C GLU A 215 -48.65 -58.91 25.62
N ILE A 216 -49.13 -57.70 25.32
CA ILE A 216 -50.55 -57.31 25.54
C ILE A 216 -51.50 -58.23 24.76
N GLU A 217 -51.17 -58.58 23.52
CA GLU A 217 -52.02 -59.48 22.72
C GLU A 217 -52.03 -60.91 23.26
N GLU A 218 -50.89 -61.43 23.73
CA GLU A 218 -50.84 -62.74 24.40
C GLU A 218 -51.63 -62.74 25.71
N LEU A 219 -51.49 -61.70 26.55
CA LEU A 219 -52.29 -61.56 27.76
C LEU A 219 -53.80 -61.46 27.48
N LYS A 220 -54.20 -60.80 26.38
CA LYS A 220 -55.61 -60.78 25.95
C LYS A 220 -56.12 -62.15 25.55
N LYS A 221 -55.33 -62.94 24.82
CA LYS A 221 -55.69 -64.32 24.45
C LYS A 221 -55.84 -65.20 25.70
N GLU A 222 -54.89 -65.11 26.62
CA GLU A 222 -54.93 -65.87 27.86
C GLU A 222 -56.13 -65.49 28.73
N ARG A 223 -56.42 -64.18 28.86
CA ARG A 223 -57.63 -63.71 29.55
C ARG A 223 -58.91 -64.28 28.94
N LYS A 224 -59.01 -64.33 27.59
CA LYS A 224 -60.16 -64.95 26.92
C LYS A 224 -60.28 -66.44 27.24
N ARG A 225 -59.16 -67.17 27.21
CA ARG A 225 -59.11 -68.60 27.54
C ARG A 225 -59.63 -68.85 28.96
N LEU A 226 -59.06 -68.15 29.94
CA LEU A 226 -59.46 -68.24 31.35
C LEU A 226 -60.93 -67.86 31.56
N GLN A 227 -61.44 -66.86 30.82
CA GLN A 227 -62.85 -66.48 30.87
C GLN A 227 -63.76 -67.61 30.37
N THR A 228 -63.40 -68.27 29.26
CA THR A 228 -64.13 -69.44 28.76
C THR A 228 -64.09 -70.60 29.75
N GLU A 229 -62.93 -70.90 30.33
CA GLU A 229 -62.74 -71.93 31.34
C GLU A 229 -63.60 -71.67 32.58
N ASN A 230 -63.61 -70.42 33.07
CA ASN A 230 -64.41 -70.03 34.24
C ASN A 230 -65.92 -70.12 33.98
N ASN A 231 -66.38 -69.75 32.78
CA ASN A 231 -67.77 -69.92 32.39
C ASN A 231 -68.18 -71.41 32.36
N GLN A 232 -67.32 -72.28 31.82
CA GLN A 232 -67.56 -73.73 31.80
C GLN A 232 -67.60 -74.30 33.22
N LEU A 233 -66.68 -73.90 34.10
CA LEU A 233 -66.69 -74.31 35.50
C LEU A 233 -67.96 -73.85 36.21
N THR A 234 -68.42 -72.62 35.96
CA THR A 234 -69.66 -72.09 36.54
C THR A 234 -70.87 -72.92 36.11
N GLN A 235 -70.98 -73.24 34.81
CA GLN A 235 -72.06 -74.08 34.28
C GLN A 235 -71.99 -75.52 34.83
N ASN A 236 -70.79 -76.08 34.95
CA ASN A 236 -70.60 -77.40 35.55
C ASN A 236 -71.00 -77.41 37.03
N LEU A 237 -70.68 -76.36 37.78
CA LEU A 237 -71.10 -76.19 39.17
C LEU A 237 -72.63 -76.17 39.29
N GLU A 238 -73.30 -75.33 38.49
CA GLU A 238 -74.77 -75.22 38.44
C GLU A 238 -75.44 -76.57 38.12
N ASN A 239 -74.89 -77.32 37.16
CA ASN A 239 -75.35 -78.66 36.81
C ASN A 239 -75.22 -79.64 37.99
N VAL A 240 -74.08 -79.62 38.70
CA VAL A 240 -73.83 -80.48 39.87
C VAL A 240 -74.75 -80.11 41.02
N GLU A 241 -74.95 -78.82 41.29
CA GLU A 241 -75.89 -78.33 42.30
C GLU A 241 -77.32 -78.80 41.99
N THR A 242 -77.77 -78.67 40.74
CA THR A 242 -79.08 -79.15 40.29
C THR A 242 -79.22 -80.67 40.46
N GLN A 243 -78.19 -81.44 40.10
CA GLN A 243 -78.17 -82.89 40.30
C GLN A 243 -78.24 -83.25 41.79
N TYR A 244 -77.50 -82.53 42.64
CA TYR A 244 -77.49 -82.73 44.08
C TYR A 244 -78.84 -82.40 44.72
N GLU A 245 -79.48 -81.30 44.33
CA GLU A 245 -80.84 -80.95 44.75
C GLU A 245 -81.87 -82.01 44.32
N GLY A 246 -81.72 -82.54 43.09
CA GLY A 246 -82.52 -83.66 42.60
C GLY A 246 -82.36 -84.90 43.47
N GLN A 247 -81.11 -85.29 43.78
CA GLN A 247 -80.82 -86.41 44.68
C GLN A 247 -81.38 -86.19 46.09
N LEU A 248 -81.27 -84.96 46.63
CA LEU A 248 -81.82 -84.61 47.93
C LEU A 248 -83.34 -84.75 47.95
N THR A 249 -84.01 -84.36 46.87
CA THR A 249 -85.46 -84.49 46.70
C THR A 249 -85.88 -85.96 46.62
N GLU A 250 -85.17 -86.79 45.85
CA GLU A 250 -85.41 -88.24 45.81
C GLU A 250 -85.15 -88.91 47.16
N TYR A 251 -84.08 -88.51 47.86
CA TYR A 251 -83.80 -88.98 49.21
C TYR A 251 -84.95 -88.64 50.18
N LYS A 252 -85.46 -87.40 50.16
CA LYS A 252 -86.65 -87.00 50.93
C LYS A 252 -87.87 -87.87 50.60
N LYS A 253 -88.14 -88.15 49.32
CA LYS A 253 -89.24 -89.06 48.91
C LYS A 253 -89.03 -90.48 49.47
N LEU A 254 -87.81 -91.00 49.43
CA LEU A 254 -87.45 -92.31 49.95
C LEU A 254 -87.63 -92.39 51.47
N VAL A 255 -87.20 -91.36 52.21
CA VAL A 255 -87.43 -91.24 53.65
C VAL A 255 -88.93 -91.22 53.96
N ASN A 256 -89.72 -90.38 53.28
CA ASN A 256 -91.18 -90.33 53.47
C ASN A 256 -91.85 -91.67 53.16
N ARG A 257 -91.42 -92.37 52.09
CA ARG A 257 -91.93 -93.72 51.77
C ARG A 257 -91.55 -94.73 52.85
N LYS A 258 -90.33 -94.67 53.38
CA LYS A 258 -89.87 -95.53 54.47
C LYS A 258 -90.68 -95.25 55.74
N GLU A 259 -90.90 -93.99 56.09
CA GLU A 259 -91.75 -93.58 57.22
C GLU A 259 -93.17 -94.08 57.04
N HIS A 260 -93.80 -93.87 55.89
CA HIS A 260 -95.13 -94.39 55.60
C HIS A 260 -95.19 -95.93 55.67
N THR A 261 -94.19 -96.63 55.12
CA THR A 261 -94.11 -98.09 55.20
C THR A 261 -93.93 -98.55 56.65
N GLN A 262 -93.14 -97.83 57.45
CA GLN A 262 -92.97 -98.09 58.87
C GLN A 262 -94.26 -97.83 59.65
N GLU A 263 -95.02 -96.78 59.33
CA GLU A 263 -96.35 -96.53 59.90
C GLU A 263 -97.33 -97.65 59.56
N VAL A 264 -97.39 -98.09 58.31
CA VAL A 264 -98.22 -99.22 57.87
C VAL A 264 -97.81 -100.49 58.61
N LEU A 265 -96.52 -100.78 58.71
CA LEU A 265 -96.00 -101.94 59.44
C LEU A 265 -96.37 -101.85 60.93
N ASN A 266 -96.21 -100.69 61.56
CA ASN A 266 -96.58 -100.47 62.95
C ASN A 266 -98.08 -100.66 63.16
N LYS A 267 -98.92 -100.20 62.21
CA LYS A 267 -100.37 -100.40 62.22
C LYS A 267 -100.72 -101.90 62.09
N GLN A 268 -100.12 -102.60 61.14
CA GLN A 268 -100.29 -104.05 61.00
C GLN A 268 -99.81 -104.81 62.24
N GLN A 269 -98.72 -104.37 62.88
CA GLN A 269 -98.22 -104.97 64.11
C GLN A 269 -99.16 -104.67 65.29
N PHE A 270 -99.77 -103.49 65.34
CA PHE A 270 -100.82 -103.16 66.30
C PHE A 270 -102.07 -104.04 66.08
N GLU A 271 -102.55 -104.16 64.84
CA GLU A 271 -103.67 -105.03 64.46
C GLU A 271 -103.37 -106.50 64.77
N LEU A 272 -102.14 -106.97 64.51
CA LEU A 272 -101.68 -108.31 64.87
C LEU A 272 -101.67 -108.50 66.39
N ASN A 273 -101.18 -107.53 67.16
CA ASN A 273 -101.21 -107.58 68.62
C ASN A 273 -102.64 -107.57 69.17
N GLU A 274 -103.55 -106.81 68.55
CA GLU A 274 -104.99 -106.82 68.82
C GLU A 274 -105.61 -108.19 68.56
N ALA A 275 -105.32 -108.77 67.39
CA ALA A 275 -105.78 -110.10 67.01
C ALA A 275 -105.20 -111.18 67.92
N LEU A 276 -103.93 -111.07 68.32
CA LEU A 276 -103.29 -111.96 69.30
C LEU A 276 -103.95 -111.83 70.67
N LYS A 277 -104.27 -110.61 71.14
CA LYS A 277 -105.04 -110.42 72.38
C LYS A 277 -106.44 -111.01 72.28
N LYS A 278 -107.13 -110.86 71.15
CA LYS A 278 -108.43 -111.49 70.89
C LYS A 278 -108.28 -113.02 70.90
N LEU A 279 -107.26 -113.56 70.25
CA LEU A 279 -106.94 -114.98 70.26
C LEU A 279 -106.62 -115.49 71.67
N GLU A 280 -105.87 -114.73 72.47
CA GLU A 280 -105.54 -115.06 73.85
C GLU A 280 -106.79 -115.06 74.73
N LYS A 281 -107.71 -114.11 74.52
CA LYS A 281 -109.05 -114.10 75.14
C LYS A 281 -109.89 -115.32 74.70
N TYR A 282 -109.90 -115.67 73.41
CA TYR A 282 -110.60 -116.86 72.91
C TYR A 282 -109.99 -118.17 73.42
N SER A 283 -108.66 -118.25 73.51
CA SER A 283 -107.91 -119.39 74.02
C SER A 283 -108.16 -119.57 75.52
N TYR A 284 -108.20 -118.48 76.29
CA TYR A 284 -108.58 -118.49 77.70
C TYR A 284 -110.05 -118.93 77.89
N ALA A 285 -110.97 -118.44 77.05
CA ALA A 285 -112.36 -118.88 77.05
C ALA A 285 -112.51 -120.36 76.70
N MET A 286 -111.76 -120.85 75.71
CA MET A 286 -111.68 -122.29 75.36
C MET A 286 -111.08 -123.12 76.49
N GLY A 287 -109.99 -122.67 77.13
CA GLY A 287 -109.37 -123.37 78.24
C GLY A 287 -110.25 -123.45 79.49
N LYS A 288 -111.09 -122.43 79.72
CA LYS A 288 -112.15 -122.51 80.75
C LYS A 288 -113.29 -123.46 80.34
N LEU A 289 -113.66 -123.52 79.06
CA LEU A 289 -114.65 -124.47 78.53
C LEU A 289 -114.17 -125.93 78.60
N GLU A 290 -112.90 -126.20 78.32
CA GLU A 290 -112.30 -127.55 78.40
C GLU A 290 -112.28 -128.09 79.83
N ASN A 291 -112.11 -127.22 80.84
CA ASN A 291 -112.07 -127.60 82.25
C ASN A 291 -113.45 -127.63 82.95
N MET A 292 -114.55 -127.47 82.22
CA MET A 292 -115.90 -127.62 82.80
C MET A 292 -116.32 -129.10 82.94
N SER A 293 -116.68 -129.48 84.16
CA SER A 293 -117.27 -130.77 84.51
C SER A 293 -118.65 -130.96 83.84
N LEU A 294 -118.97 -132.19 83.44
CA LEU A 294 -120.16 -132.55 82.64
C LEU A 294 -121.48 -132.06 83.26
N ILE A 295 -121.54 -131.93 84.59
CA ILE A 295 -122.73 -131.44 85.32
C ILE A 295 -122.95 -129.93 85.13
N ASP A 296 -121.87 -129.14 85.00
CA ASP A 296 -121.97 -127.69 84.82
C ASP A 296 -122.36 -127.30 83.38
N ARG A 297 -122.11 -128.17 82.39
CA ARG A 297 -122.62 -128.01 81.01
C ARG A 297 -124.12 -128.33 80.88
N LEU A 298 -124.70 -129.10 81.81
CA LEU A 298 -126.12 -129.51 81.79
C LEU A 298 -127.07 -128.53 82.50
N PHE A 299 -126.56 -127.65 83.36
CA PHE A 299 -127.36 -126.72 84.18
C PHE A 299 -127.22 -125.24 83.82
N ASN A 300 -126.81 -124.92 82.58
CA ASN A 300 -126.85 -123.56 82.02
C ASN A 300 -126.22 -122.45 82.90
N ARG A 301 -125.25 -122.83 83.74
CA ARG A 301 -124.41 -121.92 84.53
C ARG A 301 -123.16 -121.59 83.73
N ILE A 302 -123.36 -120.86 82.65
CA ILE A 302 -122.26 -120.29 81.87
C ILE A 302 -121.62 -119.17 82.72
N PRO A 303 -120.28 -119.15 82.89
CA PRO A 303 -119.57 -118.07 83.57
C PRO A 303 -119.85 -116.70 82.93
N GLU A 304 -119.99 -115.65 83.74
CA GLU A 304 -120.33 -114.29 83.29
C GLU A 304 -119.37 -113.78 82.19
N GLU A 305 -118.10 -114.20 82.20
CA GLU A 305 -117.11 -113.74 81.22
C GLU A 305 -117.32 -114.30 79.80
N VAL A 306 -118.13 -115.35 79.64
CA VAL A 306 -118.53 -115.88 78.31
C VAL A 306 -119.78 -115.16 77.78
N LYS A 307 -120.61 -114.58 78.66
CA LYS A 307 -121.74 -113.73 78.23
C LYS A 307 -121.28 -112.36 77.71
N GLU A 308 -120.16 -111.84 78.20
CA GLU A 308 -119.56 -110.59 77.70
C GLU A 308 -119.00 -110.71 76.28
N LEU A 309 -118.63 -111.91 75.82
CA LEU A 309 -118.13 -112.15 74.45
C LEU A 309 -119.24 -112.11 73.37
N VAL A 310 -120.51 -112.24 73.74
CA VAL A 310 -121.66 -112.13 72.81
C VAL A 310 -122.21 -110.70 72.74
N ALA A 311 -121.89 -109.85 73.72
CA ALA A 311 -122.39 -108.47 73.80
C ALA A 311 -121.44 -107.42 73.18
N ALA A 312 -120.17 -107.73 72.95
CA ALA A 312 -119.17 -106.80 72.44
C ALA A 312 -119.19 -106.58 70.90
N GLU A 313 -120.04 -107.28 70.15
CA GLU A 313 -120.06 -107.25 68.68
C GLU A 313 -121.00 -106.16 68.09
N LYS A 314 -121.61 -105.29 68.91
CA LYS A 314 -122.72 -104.43 68.48
C LYS A 314 -122.62 -102.91 68.70
N THR A 315 -121.47 -102.37 69.13
CA THR A 315 -121.33 -100.91 69.39
C THR A 315 -120.02 -100.29 68.92
N GLU A 316 -119.39 -100.84 67.88
CA GLU A 316 -118.15 -100.29 67.27
C GLU A 316 -118.36 -99.71 65.86
N GLU A 317 -119.58 -99.29 65.53
CA GLU A 317 -119.91 -98.53 64.31
C GLU A 317 -120.59 -97.22 64.69
N LEU A 318 -119.82 -96.14 64.86
CA LEU A 318 -120.14 -94.73 64.57
C LEU A 318 -119.04 -93.83 65.16
N GLY A 319 -117.89 -93.83 64.50
CA GLY A 319 -116.86 -92.82 64.63
C GLY A 319 -116.28 -92.57 63.23
N GLU A 320 -116.46 -91.35 62.72
CA GLU A 320 -115.57 -90.75 61.72
C GLU A 320 -114.68 -89.73 62.41
#